data_AF-I3E498-F1
#
_entry.id   AF-I3E498-F1
#
_cell.length_a   1.000
_cell.length_b   1.000
_cell.length_c   1.000
_cell.angle_alpha   90.00
_cell.angle_beta   90.00
_cell.angle_gamma   90.00
#
_symmetry.space_group_name_H-M   'P 1'
#
loop_
_entity.id
_entity.type
_entity.pdbx_description
1 polymer ?
#
loop_
_entity_poly.entity_id
_entity_poly.type
_entity_poly.pdbx_seq_one_letter_code
_entity_poly.pdbx_strand_id
1 'polypeptide(L)' 'MKNIFSFIYNRNIWGSSESVSGPGSSIAQTKTIIQELPILIKKLQIRKILDAPCGDFNWMKEIQKNIET' A
#
# COMPACT_ATOMS: atom_id res chain seq x y z
N MET A 1 20.27 -13.43 2.83
CA MET A 1 19.26 -12.36 3.00
C MET A 1 18.52 -11.98 1.71
N LYS A 2 19.14 -11.94 0.51
CA LYS A 2 18.50 -11.46 -0.73
C LYS A 2 17.21 -12.17 -1.19
N ASN A 3 16.88 -13.35 -0.64
CA ASN A 3 15.76 -14.17 -1.13
C ASN A 3 14.62 -14.36 -0.12
N ILE A 4 14.72 -13.82 1.10
CA ILE A 4 13.70 -14.07 2.14
C ILE A 4 12.36 -13.45 1.73
N PHE A 5 12.36 -12.18 1.32
CA PHE A 5 11.14 -11.51 0.87
C PHE A 5 10.58 -12.11 -0.43
N SER A 6 11.45 -12.56 -1.36
CA SER A 6 11.01 -13.28 -2.55
C SER A 6 10.37 -14.63 -2.20
N PHE A 7 10.92 -15.37 -1.24
CA PHE A 7 10.32 -16.62 -0.75
C PHE A 7 8.96 -16.36 -0.09
N ILE A 8 8.90 -15.37 0.80
CA ILE A 8 7.67 -14.95 1.47
C ILE A 8 6.58 -14.57 0.47
N TYR A 9 6.93 -13.74 -0.53
CA TYR A 9 6.03 -13.30 -1.58
C TYR A 9 5.55 -14.47 -2.44
N ASN A 10 6.48 -15.24 -3.01
CA ASN A 10 6.17 -16.34 -3.94
C ASN A 10 5.35 -17.46 -3.29
N ARG A 11 5.50 -17.66 -1.97
CA ARG A 11 4.77 -18.68 -1.22
C ARG A 11 3.59 -18.11 -0.44
N ASN A 12 3.31 -16.81 -0.56
CA ASN A 12 2.31 -16.09 0.24
C ASN A 12 2.38 -16.49 1.72
N ILE A 13 3.58 -16.47 2.31
CA ILE A 13 3.81 -16.95 3.68
C ILE A 13 3.03 -16.12 4.70
N TRP A 14 2.73 -14.85 4.38
CA TRP A 14 1.85 -14.01 5.19
C TRP A 14 0.38 -14.44 5.19
N GLY A 15 -0.01 -15.37 4.32
CA GLY A 15 -1.29 -16.06 4.37
C GLY A 15 -2.50 -15.17 4.09
N SER A 16 -2.30 -14.08 3.36
CA SER A 16 -3.37 -13.14 3.03
C SER A 16 -3.97 -13.48 1.67
N SER A 17 -5.29 -13.60 1.61
CA SER A 17 -6.02 -13.81 0.35
C SER A 17 -6.18 -12.53 -0.47
N GLU A 18 -6.00 -11.36 0.15
CA GLU A 18 -6.21 -10.06 -0.50
C GLU A 18 -4.91 -9.46 -1.04
N SER A 19 -3.82 -9.58 -0.27
CA SER A 19 -2.55 -8.92 -0.56
C SER A 19 -1.38 -9.82 -0.17
N VAL A 20 -0.50 -10.11 -1.11
CA VAL A 20 0.72 -10.91 -0.90
C VAL A 20 1.76 -10.18 -0.03
N SER A 21 1.59 -8.86 0.15
CA SER A 21 2.30 -8.06 1.15
C SER A 21 1.86 -8.40 2.59
N GLY A 22 0.77 -9.15 2.76
CA GLY A 22 0.24 -9.62 4.03
C GLY A 22 -1.08 -8.95 4.44
N PRO A 23 -1.72 -9.41 5.52
CA PRO A 23 -3.03 -8.93 5.93
C PRO A 23 -3.03 -7.45 6.38
N GLY A 24 -1.88 -6.95 6.85
CA GLY A 24 -1.69 -5.53 7.17
C GLY A 24 -1.81 -4.59 5.97
N SER A 25 -1.62 -5.11 4.75
CA SER A 25 -1.78 -4.38 3.49
C SER A 25 -3.20 -4.48 2.90
N SER A 26 -4.15 -5.03 3.66
CA SER A 26 -5.56 -5.08 3.26
C SER A 26 -6.23 -3.71 3.28
N ILE A 27 -7.26 -3.52 2.46
CA ILE A 27 -8.12 -2.33 2.47
C ILE A 27 -8.77 -2.14 3.84
N ALA A 28 -9.16 -3.23 4.50
CA ALA A 28 -9.74 -3.16 5.84
C ALA A 28 -8.75 -2.60 6.86
N GLN A 29 -7.50 -3.07 6.88
CA GLN A 29 -6.47 -2.58 7.80
C GLN A 29 -6.02 -1.15 7.48
N THR A 30 -5.98 -0.78 6.19
CA THR A 30 -5.47 0.52 5.73
C THR A 30 -6.55 1.58 5.55
N LYS A 31 -7.81 1.29 5.90
CA LYS A 31 -8.97 2.17 5.68
C LYS A 31 -8.76 3.61 6.13
N THR A 32 -8.27 3.83 7.35
CA THR A 32 -8.02 5.19 7.87
C THR A 32 -6.94 5.92 7.07
N ILE A 33 -5.88 5.22 6.66
CA ILE A 33 -4.82 5.80 5.83
C ILE A 33 -5.40 6.20 4.47
N ILE A 34 -6.19 5.32 3.86
CA ILE A 34 -6.87 5.57 2.58
C ILE A 34 -7.72 6.85 2.63
N GLN A 35 -8.39 7.10 3.77
CA GLN A 35 -9.26 8.26 3.96
C GLN A 35 -8.48 9.56 4.25
N GLU A 36 -7.48 9.51 5.13
CA GLU A 36 -6.85 10.72 5.66
C GLU A 36 -5.64 11.19 4.84
N LEU A 37 -4.90 10.28 4.23
CA LEU A 37 -3.67 10.62 3.52
C LEU A 37 -3.89 11.55 2.31
N PRO A 38 -4.92 11.37 1.45
CA PRO A 38 -5.20 12.31 0.36
C PRO A 38 -5.52 13.72 0.85
N ILE A 39 -6.21 13.84 1.99
CA ILE A 39 -6.54 15.12 2.63
C ILE A 39 -5.26 15.83 3.07
N LEU A 40 -4.34 15.10 3.71
CA LEU A 40 -3.03 15.64 4.11
C LEU A 40 -2.19 16.06 2.90
N ILE A 41 -2.17 15.26 1.84
CA ILE A 41 -1.46 15.56 0.60
C ILE A 41 -1.94 16.88 0.00
N LYS A 42 -3.26 17.08 -0.08
CA LYS A 42 -3.86 18.33 -0.55
C LYS A 42 -3.56 19.50 0.37
N LYS A 43 -3.73 19.33 1.69
CA LYS A 43 -3.51 20.38 2.69
C LYS A 43 -2.06 20.86 2.73
N LEU A 44 -1.11 19.96 2.57
CA LEU A 44 0.33 20.26 2.60
C LEU A 44 0.89 20.61 1.21
N GLN A 45 0.06 20.63 0.17
CA GLN A 45 0.45 20.90 -1.21
C GLN A 45 1.61 19.99 -1.68
N ILE A 46 1.56 18.71 -1.31
CA ILE A 46 2.57 17.73 -1.71
C ILE A 46 2.43 17.48 -3.21
N ARG A 47 3.51 17.77 -3.97
CA ARG A 47 3.50 17.69 -5.44
C ARG A 47 4.02 16.37 -6.01
N LYS A 48 4.81 15.61 -5.24
CA LYS A 48 5.44 14.36 -5.69
C LYS A 48 5.51 13.37 -4.54
N ILE A 49 5.13 12.14 -4.81
CA ILE A 49 5.15 11.01 -3.86
C ILE A 49 5.81 9.83 -4.57
N LEU A 50 6.68 9.13 -3.86
CA LEU A 50 7.30 7.90 -4.32
C LEU A 50 6.94 6.78 -3.33
N ASP A 51 6.41 5.68 -3.85
CA ASP A 51 6.16 4.46 -3.09
C ASP A 51 7.23 3.41 -3.43
N ALA A 52 8.21 3.23 -2.53
CA ALA A 52 9.36 2.35 -2.76
C ALA A 52 9.89 1.71 -1.45
N PRO A 53 9.76 0.38 -1.26
CA PRO A 53 9.07 -0.60 -2.13
C PRO A 53 7.53 -0.55 -1.98
N CYS A 54 6.81 -0.65 -3.10
CA CYS A 54 5.33 -0.60 -3.13
C CYS A 54 4.63 -1.94 -2.86
N GLY A 55 5.39 -3.03 -2.71
CA GLY A 55 4.82 -4.38 -2.59
C GLY A 55 3.96 -4.75 -3.79
N ASP A 56 2.72 -5.16 -3.54
CA ASP A 56 1.69 -5.45 -4.54
C ASP A 56 0.75 -4.27 -4.83
N PHE A 57 1.05 -3.08 -4.29
CA PHE A 57 0.30 -1.84 -4.50
C PHE A 57 -1.19 -1.93 -4.12
N ASN A 58 -1.56 -2.89 -3.26
CA ASN A 58 -2.98 -3.22 -3.03
C ASN A 58 -3.80 -2.05 -2.45
N TRP A 59 -3.26 -1.35 -1.44
CA TRP A 59 -3.97 -0.23 -0.80
C TRP A 59 -3.57 1.14 -1.38
N MET A 60 -2.32 1.31 -1.84
CA MET A 60 -1.88 2.58 -2.42
C MET A 60 -2.57 2.91 -3.75
N LYS A 61 -3.06 1.92 -4.50
CA LYS A 61 -3.92 2.16 -5.66
C LYS A 61 -5.21 2.93 -5.30
N GLU A 62 -5.74 2.75 -4.08
CA GLU A 62 -6.91 3.50 -3.62
C GLU A 62 -6.54 4.94 -3.29
N ILE A 63 -5.36 5.18 -2.73
CA ILE A 63 -4.85 6.54 -2.52
C ILE A 63 -4.67 7.26 -3.86
N GLN A 64 -4.06 6.60 -4.86
CA GLN A 64 -3.83 7.21 -6.18
C GLN A 64 -5.14 7.73 -6.79
N LYS A 65 -6.22 6.93 -6.75
CA LYS A 65 -7.56 7.34 -7.22
C LYS A 65 -8.11 8.59 -6.52
N ASN A 66 -7.71 8.82 -5.27
CA ASN A 66 -8.19 9.94 -4.45
C ASN A 66 -7.32 11.21 -4.56
N ILE A 67 -6.15 11.14 -5.21
CA ILE A 67 -5.25 12.30 -5.41
C ILE A 67 -5.40 12.89 -6.83
N GLU A 68 -5.83 12.09 -7.81
CA GLU A 68 -6.08 12.56 -9.18
C GLU A 68 -7.39 13.38 -9.24
N THR A 69 -7.27 14.70 -9.05
CA THR A 69 -8.25 15.73 -9.43
C THR A 69 -7.56 16.92 -10.07
#